data_AF-A0A7C9TVM2-F1
#
_entry.id   AF-A0A7C9TVM2-F1
#
_cell.length_a   1.000
_cell.length_b   1.000
_cell.length_c   1.000
_cell.angle_alpha   90.00
_cell.angle_beta   90.00
_cell.angle_gamma   90.00
#
_symmetry.space_group_name_H-M   'P 1'
#
loop_
_entity.id
_entity.type
_entity.pdbx_description
1 polymer ?
#
loop_
_entity_poly.entity_id
_entity_poly.type
_entity_poly.pdbx_seq_one_letter_code
_entity_poly.pdbx_strand_id
1 'polypeptide(L)'
;MAIITIEDISPELVERLEVLADRHGRSLQEELKQILELAAPTSSLDDNAIEIARKKAALIRQQIAAKWEASNIEQKPVESKLDAAAAIAGFRAFRQKISNNEMSIREMREEGRRF
;
A
#
# COMPACT_ATOMS: atom_id res chain seq x y z
N MET A 1 -39.37 -7.78 1.26
CA MET A 1 -38.45 -8.62 2.07
C MET A 1 -38.22 -9.88 1.28
N ALA A 2 -37.00 -10.11 0.78
CA ALA A 2 -36.66 -11.34 0.09
C ALA A 2 -36.04 -12.29 1.10
N ILE A 3 -36.50 -13.54 1.13
CA ILE A 3 -35.93 -14.60 1.96
C ILE A 3 -35.24 -15.54 0.98
N ILE A 4 -33.95 -15.75 1.18
CA ILE A 4 -33.12 -16.64 0.35
C ILE A 4 -32.66 -17.78 1.25
N THR A 5 -33.00 -19.00 0.86
CA THR A 5 -32.49 -20.22 1.49
C THR A 5 -31.34 -20.73 0.64
N ILE A 6 -30.19 -20.99 1.26
CA ILE A 6 -29.04 -21.58 0.58
C ILE A 6 -28.95 -23.02 1.07
N GLU A 7 -29.10 -23.96 0.14
CA GLU A 7 -28.96 -25.39 0.38
C GLU A 7 -27.55 -25.85 -0.08
N ASP A 8 -27.10 -27.01 0.40
CA ASP A 8 -25.82 -27.64 0.04
C ASP A 8 -24.55 -26.81 0.32
N ILE A 9 -24.58 -25.96 1.34
CA ILE A 9 -23.36 -25.34 1.87
C ILE A 9 -22.52 -26.39 2.60
N SER A 10 -21.22 -26.43 2.32
CA SER A 10 -20.32 -27.34 3.01
C SER A 10 -20.19 -26.97 4.49
N PRO A 11 -20.17 -27.96 5.41
CA PRO A 11 -20.10 -27.67 6.84
C PRO A 11 -18.81 -26.92 7.22
N GLU A 12 -17.70 -27.22 6.54
CA GLU A 12 -16.44 -26.49 6.71
C GLU A 12 -16.55 -25.00 6.34
N LEU A 13 -17.40 -24.65 5.37
CA LEU A 13 -17.62 -23.27 4.98
C LEU A 13 -18.50 -22.55 6.02
N VAL A 14 -19.49 -23.23 6.61
CA VAL A 14 -20.29 -22.68 7.71
C VAL A 14 -19.39 -22.30 8.88
N GLU A 15 -18.52 -23.20 9.33
CA GLU A 15 -17.62 -22.94 10.45
C GLU A 15 -16.71 -21.73 10.19
N ARG A 16 -16.17 -21.62 8.97
CA ARG A 16 -15.34 -20.46 8.58
C ARG A 16 -16.14 -19.16 8.62
N LEU A 17 -17.39 -19.18 8.17
CA LEU A 17 -18.26 -18.01 8.17
C LEU A 17 -18.68 -17.61 9.58
N GLU A 18 -18.92 -18.58 10.47
CA GLU A 18 -19.21 -18.30 11.89
C GLU A 18 -18.01 -17.67 12.58
N VAL A 19 -16.80 -18.20 12.38
CA VAL A 19 -15.58 -17.60 12.91
C VAL A 19 -15.36 -16.17 12.37
N LEU A 20 -15.69 -15.92 11.11
CA LEU A 20 -15.64 -14.59 10.53
C LEU A 20 -16.68 -13.66 11.18
N ALA A 21 -17.92 -14.12 11.32
CA ALA A 21 -19.00 -13.36 11.94
C ALA A 21 -18.66 -12.98 13.40
N ASP A 22 -18.13 -13.92 14.19
CA ASP A 22 -17.69 -13.68 15.56
C ASP A 22 -16.56 -12.64 15.64
N ARG A 23 -15.58 -12.72 14.73
CA ARG A 23 -14.49 -11.73 14.65
C ARG A 23 -14.99 -10.33 14.34
N HIS A 24 -16.03 -10.23 13.51
CA HIS A 24 -16.65 -8.96 13.15
C HIS A 24 -17.73 -8.52 14.15
N GLY A 25 -18.04 -9.33 15.16
CA GLY A 25 -19.07 -9.06 16.17
C GLY A 25 -20.48 -9.00 15.57
N ARG A 26 -20.73 -9.79 14.52
CA ARG A 26 -21.98 -9.81 13.75
C ARG A 26 -22.62 -11.18 13.81
N SER A 27 -23.91 -11.25 13.50
CA SER A 27 -24.56 -12.54 13.24
C SER A 27 -24.08 -13.13 11.91
N LEU A 28 -24.13 -14.45 11.77
CA LEU A 28 -23.81 -15.15 10.53
C LEU A 28 -24.61 -14.61 9.33
N GLN A 29 -25.88 -14.29 9.54
CA GLN A 29 -26.76 -13.73 8.51
C GLN A 29 -26.34 -12.32 8.09
N GLU A 30 -25.95 -11.46 9.02
CA GLU A 30 -25.45 -10.12 8.70
C GLU A 30 -24.11 -10.17 7.97
N GLU A 31 -23.22 -11.08 8.36
CA GLU A 31 -21.94 -11.24 7.69
C GLU A 31 -22.13 -11.75 6.26
N LEU A 32 -23.01 -12.73 6.06
CA LEU A 32 -23.41 -13.19 4.71
C LEU A 32 -24.00 -12.05 3.88
N LYS A 33 -24.87 -11.23 4.48
CA LYS A 33 -25.44 -10.06 3.79
C LYS A 33 -24.34 -9.09 3.35
N GLN A 34 -23.38 -8.79 4.22
CA GLN A 34 -22.27 -7.89 3.91
C GLN A 34 -21.36 -8.45 2.80
N ILE A 35 -21.06 -9.75 2.85
CA ILE A 35 -20.29 -10.43 1.81
C ILE A 35 -21.04 -10.37 0.47
N LEU A 36 -22.35 -10.63 0.46
CA LEU A 36 -23.18 -10.56 -0.74
C LEU A 36 -23.30 -9.13 -1.28
N GLU A 37 -23.41 -8.12 -0.42
CA GLU A 37 -23.42 -6.71 -0.81
C GLU A 37 -22.07 -6.28 -1.42
N LEU A 38 -20.95 -6.77 -0.88
CA LEU A 38 -19.62 -6.50 -1.41
C LEU A 38 -19.35 -7.23 -2.73
N ALA A 39 -19.84 -8.46 -2.85
CA ALA A 39 -19.66 -9.30 -4.03
C ALA A 39 -20.63 -8.93 -5.16
N ALA A 40 -21.77 -8.32 -4.84
CA ALA A 40 -22.68 -7.77 -5.82
C ALA A 40 -21.92 -6.69 -6.61
N PRO A 41 -21.83 -6.80 -7.95
CA PRO A 41 -21.32 -5.70 -8.74
C PRO A 41 -22.21 -4.50 -8.46
N THR A 42 -21.63 -3.45 -7.88
CA THR A 42 -22.29 -2.17 -7.72
C THR A 42 -22.60 -1.66 -9.12
N SER A 43 -23.80 -1.91 -9.62
CA SER A 43 -24.33 -1.29 -10.85
C SER A 43 -24.59 0.22 -10.67
N SER A 44 -23.99 0.82 -9.64
CA SER A 44 -23.97 2.24 -9.31
C SER A 44 -22.54 2.70 -9.03
N LEU A 45 -21.55 2.18 -9.75
CA LEU A 45 -20.38 3.00 -10.00
C LEU A 45 -20.87 4.15 -10.86
N ASP A 46 -21.00 5.33 -10.25
CA ASP A 46 -21.19 6.60 -10.92
C ASP A 46 -20.21 6.64 -12.11
N ASP A 47 -20.70 6.42 -13.33
CA ASP A 47 -19.87 6.43 -14.55
C ASP A 47 -19.07 7.74 -14.63
N ASN A 48 -19.60 8.80 -14.02
CA ASN A 48 -18.97 10.08 -13.80
C ASN A 48 -17.68 10.01 -12.95
N ALA A 49 -17.64 9.23 -11.87
CA ALA A 49 -16.44 9.11 -11.02
C ALA A 49 -15.31 8.38 -11.76
N ILE A 50 -15.66 7.36 -12.56
CA ILE A 50 -14.70 6.64 -13.42
C ILE A 50 -14.21 7.55 -14.56
N GLU A 51 -15.09 8.36 -15.16
CA GLU A 51 -14.71 9.32 -16.20
C GLU A 51 -13.80 10.43 -15.65
N ILE A 52 -14.10 10.96 -14.45
CA ILE A 52 -13.25 11.94 -13.76
C ILE A 52 -11.88 11.35 -13.42
N ALA A 53 -11.83 10.10 -12.94
CA ALA A 53 -10.57 9.42 -12.67
C ALA A 53 -9.73 9.22 -13.95
N ARG A 54 -10.38 8.87 -15.08
CA ARG A 54 -9.70 8.75 -16.38
C ARG A 54 -9.17 10.11 -16.88
N LYS A 55 -9.96 11.18 -16.79
CA LYS A 55 -9.52 12.54 -17.17
C LYS A 55 -8.34 13.02 -16.32
N LYS A 56 -8.39 12.79 -15.00
CA LYS A 56 -7.28 13.12 -14.09
C LYS A 56 -6.02 12.30 -14.40
N ALA A 57 -6.16 11.00 -14.67
CA ALA A 57 -5.02 10.15 -15.04
C ALA A 57 -4.37 10.59 -16.36
N ALA A 58 -5.17 11.03 -17.35
CA ALA A 58 -4.64 11.58 -18.61
C ALA A 58 -3.83 12.86 -18.39
N LEU A 59 -4.31 13.77 -17.55
CA LEU A 59 -3.59 15.01 -17.21
C LEU A 59 -2.27 14.74 -16.49
N ILE A 60 -2.26 13.80 -15.54
CA ILE A 60 -1.03 13.41 -14.82
C ILE A 60 0.00 12.83 -15.79
N ARG A 61 -0.42 11.99 -16.75
CA ARG A 61 0.48 11.45 -17.78
C ARG A 61 1.09 12.55 -18.65
N GLN A 62 0.31 13.56 -19.05
CA GLN A 62 0.83 14.70 -19.80
C GLN A 62 1.83 15.53 -18.99
N GLN A 63 1.54 15.77 -17.70
CA GLN A 63 2.46 16.52 -16.83
C GLN A 63 3.77 15.76 -16.56
N ILE A 64 3.71 14.43 -16.41
CA ILE A 64 4.92 13.61 -16.25
C ILE A 64 5.76 13.62 -17.54
N ALA A 65 5.12 13.52 -18.71
CA ALA A 65 5.81 13.60 -20.00
C ALA A 65 6.50 14.96 -20.20
N ALA A 66 5.78 16.06 -19.95
CA ALA A 66 6.33 17.41 -20.03
C ALA A 66 7.47 17.65 -19.02
N LYS A 67 7.37 17.06 -17.82
CA LYS A 67 8.41 17.14 -16.80
C LYS A 67 9.64 16.31 -17.18
N TRP A 68 9.46 15.17 -17.83
CA TRP A 68 10.56 14.35 -18.34
C TRP A 68 11.31 15.02 -19.49
N GLU A 69 10.61 15.70 -20.40
CA GLU A 69 11.24 16.49 -21.47
C GLU A 69 12.04 17.67 -20.94
N ALA A 70 11.59 18.32 -19.86
CA ALA A 70 12.34 19.38 -19.18
C ALA A 70 13.56 18.88 -18.37
N SER A 71 13.66 17.56 -18.13
CA SER A 71 14.72 16.95 -17.31
C SER A 71 15.91 16.43 -18.13
N ASN A 72 15.92 16.61 -19.46
CA ASN A 72 17.00 16.16 -20.32
C ASN A 72 18.24 17.09 -20.30
N ILE A 73 18.62 17.57 -19.11
CA ILE A 73 19.86 18.32 -18.89
C ILE A 73 20.81 17.43 -18.09
N GLU A 74 21.82 16.94 -18.82
CA GLU A 74 23.12 16.43 -18.38
C GLU A 74 23.15 15.45 -17.19
N GLN A 75 22.98 14.16 -17.50
CA GLN A 75 23.60 13.11 -16.69
C GLN A 75 25.12 13.12 -16.91
N LYS A 76 25.86 13.77 -16.02
CA LYS A 76 27.32 13.60 -15.91
C LYS A 76 27.61 12.22 -15.29
N PRO A 77 28.49 11.38 -15.89
CA PRO A 77 28.74 10.04 -15.37
C PRO A 77 29.55 10.14 -14.06
N VAL A 78 29.00 9.62 -12.96
CA VAL A 78 29.71 9.49 -11.70
C VAL A 78 30.62 8.27 -11.79
N GLU A 79 31.86 8.49 -12.18
CA GLU A 79 32.96 7.56 -11.95
C GLU A 79 33.28 7.53 -10.45
N SER A 80 33.08 6.38 -9.80
CA SER A 80 34.12 5.70 -9.01
C SER A 80 33.50 4.65 -8.08
N LYS A 81 33.91 3.40 -8.26
CA LYS A 81 33.57 2.28 -7.38
C LYS A 81 34.17 2.41 -5.96
N LEU A 82 34.97 3.45 -5.71
CA LEU A 82 35.58 3.72 -4.39
C LEU A 82 34.57 4.26 -3.36
N ASP A 83 33.52 4.96 -3.78
CA ASP A 83 32.60 5.62 -2.84
C ASP A 83 31.58 4.65 -2.22
N ALA A 84 31.18 3.60 -2.95
CA ALA A 84 30.21 2.64 -2.46
C ALA A 84 30.72 1.86 -1.24
N ALA A 85 32.01 1.49 -1.23
CA ALA A 85 32.61 0.77 -0.12
C ALA A 85 32.69 1.63 1.15
N ALA A 86 33.04 2.91 1.00
CA ALA A 86 33.07 3.88 2.09
C ALA A 86 31.66 4.16 2.65
N ALA A 87 30.67 4.30 1.78
CA ALA A 87 29.27 4.48 2.17
C ALA A 87 28.72 3.25 2.93
N ILE A 88 29.04 2.04 2.47
CA ILE A 88 28.63 0.79 3.13
C ILE A 88 29.29 0.65 4.50
N ALA A 89 30.58 1.01 4.62
CA ALA A 89 31.29 0.99 5.90
C ALA A 89 30.71 2.00 6.90
N GLY A 90 30.38 3.22 6.45
CA GLY A 90 29.74 4.24 7.28
C GLY A 90 28.37 3.78 7.80
N PHE A 91 27.56 3.15 6.94
CA PHE A 91 26.24 2.66 7.33
C PHE A 91 26.31 1.50 8.33
N ARG A 92 27.32 0.62 8.20
CA ARG A 92 27.55 -0.48 9.16
C ARG A 92 27.98 0.05 10.53
N ALA A 93 28.87 1.04 10.57
CA ALA A 93 29.31 1.68 11.82
C ALA A 93 28.14 2.41 12.52
N PHE A 94 27.29 3.10 11.77
CA PHE A 94 26.07 3.72 12.28
C PHE A 94 25.12 2.71 12.93
N ARG A 95 24.86 1.57 12.26
CA ARG A 95 24.04 0.50 12.84
C ARG A 95 24.62 -0.09 14.12
N GLN A 96 25.94 -0.21 14.21
CA GLN A 96 26.59 -0.75 15.41
C GLN A 96 26.44 0.21 16.60
N LYS A 97 26.56 1.52 16.39
CA LYS A 97 26.32 2.54 17.43
C LYS A 97 24.87 2.54 17.93
N ILE A 98 23.91 2.36 17.03
CA ILE A 98 22.49 2.16 17.40
C ILE A 98 22.34 0.89 18.25
N SER A 99 22.95 -0.22 17.83
CA SER A 99 22.86 -1.50 18.53
C SER A 99 23.48 -1.49 19.93
N ASN A 100 24.54 -0.70 20.13
CA ASN A 100 25.20 -0.54 21.43
C ASN A 100 24.49 0.48 22.34
N ASN A 101 23.38 1.07 21.90
CA ASN A 101 22.63 2.11 22.62
C ASN A 101 23.49 3.34 22.97
N GLU A 102 24.55 3.58 22.20
CA GLU A 102 25.51 4.68 22.35
C GLU A 102 25.01 6.00 21.73
N MET A 103 23.77 6.01 21.22
CA MET A 103 23.22 7.12 20.46
C MET A 103 21.84 7.49 20.98
N SER A 104 21.62 8.77 21.26
CA SER A 104 20.31 9.25 21.72
C SER A 104 19.30 9.29 20.57
N ILE A 105 18.00 9.13 20.87
CA ILE A 105 16.90 9.24 19.90
C ILE A 105 16.96 10.57 19.12
N ARG A 106 17.47 11.63 19.76
CA ARG A 106 17.66 12.94 19.11
C ARG A 106 18.75 12.91 18.05
N GLU A 107 19.87 12.25 18.33
CA GLU A 107 21.01 12.11 17.41
C GLU A 107 20.66 11.18 16.25
N MET A 108 19.92 10.09 16.49
CA MET A 108 19.42 9.21 15.43
C MET A 108 18.54 9.95 14.41
N ARG A 109 17.75 10.93 14.85
CA ARG A 109 16.90 11.76 13.96
C ARG A 109 17.69 12.82 13.19
N GLU A 110 18.88 13.20 13.67
CA GLU A 110 19.74 14.17 12.98
C GLU A 110 20.65 13.47 11.95
N GLU A 111 21.20 12.30 12.28
CA GLU A 111 22.00 11.52 11.33
C GLU A 111 21.15 10.89 10.22
N GLY A 112 19.92 10.45 10.51
CA GLY A 112 18.98 9.95 9.49
C GLY A 112 18.51 11.00 8.48
N ARG A 113 18.77 12.30 8.73
CA ARG A 113 18.52 13.39 7.76
C ARG A 113 19.72 13.73 6.89
N ARG A 114 20.89 13.15 7.17
CA ARG A 114 22.14 13.38 6.43
C ARG A 114 22.42 12.30 5.37
N PHE A 115 21.70 11.18 5.43
CA PHE A 115 21.66 10.14 4.41
C PHE A 115 20.37 10.25 3.60
#